data_AF-A0A0Q7TH30-F1
#
_entry.id   AF-A0A0Q7TH30-F1
#
_cell.length_a   1.000
_cell.length_b   1.000
_cell.length_c   1.000
_cell.angle_alpha   90.00
_cell.angle_beta   90.00
_cell.angle_gamma   90.00
#
_symmetry.space_group_name_H-M   'P 1'
#
loop_
_entity.id
_entity.type
_entity.pdbx_description
1 polymer ?
#
loop_
_entity_poly.entity_id
_entity_poly.type
_entity_poly.pdbx_seq_one_letter_code
_entity_poly.pdbx_strand_id
1 'polypeptide(L)'
;MHDTALAAAAPVIPVPAPAVRGRETLVRAGAALWRVLGRGGTVIGHLRVVEHPLGTRYRAERLQAATARFLVVGEFWSADEAVASLRV
;
A
#
# COMPACT_ATOMS: atom_id res chain seq x y z
N MET A 1 -41.45 0.30 -11.54
CA MET A 1 -40.28 -0.55 -11.78
C MET A 1 -39.11 0.39 -12.04
N HIS A 2 -38.32 0.72 -11.02
CA HIS A 2 -37.10 1.48 -11.23
C HIS A 2 -36.01 0.45 -11.52
N ASP A 3 -35.53 0.48 -12.75
CA ASP A 3 -34.41 -0.32 -13.21
C ASP A 3 -33.16 0.17 -12.46
N THR A 4 -32.80 -0.52 -11.39
CA THR A 4 -31.52 -0.36 -10.72
C THR A 4 -30.47 -0.92 -11.64
N ALA A 5 -30.08 -0.14 -12.65
CA ALA A 5 -28.88 -0.41 -13.41
C ALA A 5 -27.72 -0.34 -12.42
N LEU A 6 -27.29 -1.52 -11.95
CA LEU A 6 -25.98 -1.74 -11.36
C LEU A 6 -24.98 -1.19 -12.38
N ALA A 7 -24.54 0.06 -12.18
CA ALA A 7 -23.41 0.59 -12.90
C ALA A 7 -22.27 -0.37 -12.60
N ALA A 8 -21.99 -1.26 -13.57
CA ALA A 8 -20.89 -2.19 -13.47
C ALA A 8 -19.66 -1.35 -13.18
N ALA A 9 -19.12 -1.48 -11.96
CA ALA A 9 -17.94 -0.74 -11.56
C ALA A 9 -16.88 -0.98 -12.65
N ALA A 10 -16.47 0.08 -13.34
CA ALA A 10 -15.46 -0.04 -14.38
C ALA A 10 -14.26 -0.80 -13.82
N PRO A 11 -13.61 -1.67 -14.62
CA PRO A 11 -12.46 -2.43 -14.13
C PRO A 11 -11.40 -1.44 -13.62
N VAL A 12 -11.12 -1.50 -12.31
CA VAL A 12 -10.05 -0.70 -11.70
C VAL A 12 -8.74 -1.23 -12.26
N ILE A 13 -8.07 -0.42 -13.08
CA ILE A 13 -6.71 -0.72 -13.54
C ILE A 13 -5.79 -0.69 -12.31
N PRO A 14 -5.14 -1.80 -11.94
CA PRO A 14 -4.25 -1.80 -10.80
C PRO A 14 -3.07 -0.86 -11.05
N VAL A 15 -2.77 0.00 -10.08
CA VAL A 15 -1.61 0.88 -10.12
C VAL A 15 -0.34 0.01 -10.23
N PRO A 16 0.63 0.34 -11.09
CA PRO A 16 1.90 -0.37 -11.18
C PRO A 16 2.61 -0.47 -9.83
N ALA A 17 3.37 -1.55 -9.60
CA ALA A 17 4.14 -1.68 -8.37
C ALA A 17 5.17 -0.53 -8.26
N PRO A 18 5.23 0.18 -7.13
CA PRO A 18 6.26 1.19 -6.91
C PRO A 18 7.64 0.56 -6.95
N ALA A 19 8.60 1.23 -7.57
CA ALA A 19 10.00 0.84 -7.47
C ALA A 19 10.52 1.23 -6.08
N VAL A 20 11.10 0.27 -5.37
CA VAL A 20 11.79 0.48 -4.09
C VAL A 20 13.20 -0.08 -4.20
N ARG A 21 14.17 0.65 -3.68
CA ARG A 21 15.61 0.34 -3.70
C ARG A 21 16.06 -0.43 -2.45
N GLY A 22 15.16 -0.61 -1.49
CA GLY A 22 15.38 -1.35 -0.24
C GLY A 22 15.55 -2.85 -0.42
N ARG A 23 15.68 -3.56 0.72
CA ARG A 23 15.74 -5.04 0.76
C ARG A 23 14.36 -5.67 0.89
N GLU A 24 13.32 -4.85 1.00
CA GLU A 24 11.94 -5.27 1.13
C GLU A 24 11.38 -5.70 -0.22
N THR A 25 10.47 -6.66 -0.18
CA THR A 25 9.71 -7.08 -1.35
C THR A 25 8.29 -6.56 -1.26
N LEU A 26 7.77 -6.00 -2.35
CA LEU A 26 6.38 -5.59 -2.46
C LEU A 26 5.55 -6.70 -3.11
N VAL A 27 4.59 -7.25 -2.39
CA VAL A 27 3.65 -8.23 -2.90
C VAL A 27 2.27 -7.59 -3.02
N ARG A 28 1.65 -7.66 -4.21
CA ARG A 28 0.35 -7.03 -4.46
C ARG A 28 -0.72 -7.58 -3.50
N ALA A 29 -1.50 -6.68 -2.92
CA ALA A 29 -2.60 -6.99 -2.02
C ALA A 29 -3.90 -6.25 -2.39
N GLY A 30 -3.86 -5.37 -3.39
CA GLY A 30 -5.02 -4.70 -3.97
C GLY A 30 -4.63 -3.85 -5.19
N ALA A 31 -5.57 -3.04 -5.68
CA ALA A 31 -5.34 -2.17 -6.84
C ALA A 31 -4.21 -1.17 -6.61
N ALA A 32 -4.18 -0.54 -5.43
CA ALA A 32 -3.17 0.44 -5.02
C ALA A 32 -2.55 0.07 -3.66
N LEU A 33 -2.46 -1.23 -3.34
CA LEU A 33 -2.03 -1.74 -2.04
C LEU A 33 -1.04 -2.90 -2.20
N TRP A 34 0.04 -2.87 -1.42
CA TRP A 34 1.07 -3.90 -1.37
C TRP A 34 1.36 -4.29 0.07
N ARG A 35 1.58 -5.59 0.30
CA ARG A 35 2.27 -6.13 1.47
C ARG A 35 3.76 -5.84 1.33
N VAL A 36 4.34 -5.27 2.37
CA VAL A 36 5.77 -5.06 2.47
C VAL A 36 6.35 -6.22 3.24
N LEU A 37 7.19 -7.02 2.58
CA LEU A 37 7.89 -8.13 3.21
C LEU A 37 9.28 -7.69 3.65
N GLY A 38 9.59 -7.91 4.91
CA GLY A 38 10.94 -7.73 5.45
C GLY A 38 11.85 -8.89 5.07
N ARG A 39 13.06 -8.90 5.66
CA ARG A 39 14.04 -9.96 5.45
C ARG A 39 13.47 -11.30 5.96
N GLY A 40 13.49 -12.32 5.10
CA GLY A 40 12.94 -13.65 5.43
C GLY A 40 11.47 -13.84 5.06
N GLY A 41 10.84 -12.88 4.36
CA GLY A 41 9.49 -13.04 3.81
C GLY A 41 8.35 -12.74 4.80
N THR A 42 8.66 -12.22 5.99
CA THR A 42 7.65 -11.80 6.97
C THR A 42 7.01 -10.49 6.57
N VAL A 43 5.68 -10.37 6.73
CA VAL A 43 4.99 -9.10 6.49
C VAL A 43 5.31 -8.13 7.61
N ILE A 44 5.90 -6.98 7.28
CA ILE A 44 6.20 -5.91 8.25
C ILE A 44 5.18 -4.76 8.18
N GLY A 45 4.37 -4.71 7.11
CA GLY A 45 3.36 -3.68 6.94
C GLY A 45 2.74 -3.66 5.55
N HIS A 46 2.04 -2.58 5.27
CA HIS A 46 1.50 -2.25 3.95
C HIS A 46 2.06 -0.94 3.42
N LEU A 47 2.11 -0.87 2.10
CA LEU A 47 2.34 0.34 1.32
C LEU A 47 1.09 0.57 0.48
N ARG A 48 0.51 1.77 0.56
CA ARG A 48 -0.63 2.18 -0.27
C ARG A 48 -0.25 3.38 -1.12
N VAL A 49 -0.58 3.31 -2.41
CA VAL A 49 -0.52 4.48 -3.30
C VAL A 49 -1.79 5.29 -3.09
N VAL A 50 -1.62 6.58 -2.81
CA VAL A 50 -2.70 7.53 -2.53
C VAL A 50 -2.58 8.68 -3.53
N GLU A 51 -3.66 8.97 -4.26
CA GLU A 51 -3.73 10.13 -5.13
C GLU A 51 -3.78 11.42 -4.29
N HIS A 52 -3.04 12.43 -4.71
CA HIS A 52 -3.01 13.74 -4.08
C HIS A 52 -2.96 14.83 -5.17
N PRO A 53 -3.49 16.05 -4.92
CA PRO A 53 -3.50 17.12 -5.94
C PRO A 53 -2.13 17.49 -6.53
N LEU A 54 -1.06 17.27 -5.75
CA LEU A 54 0.33 17.55 -6.15
C LEU A 54 1.07 16.31 -6.68
N GLY A 55 0.38 15.18 -6.88
CA GLY A 55 0.96 13.94 -7.39
C GLY A 55 0.62 12.73 -6.54
N THR A 56 1.50 11.73 -6.53
CA THR A 56 1.27 10.49 -5.79
C THR A 56 1.92 10.54 -4.41
N ARG A 57 1.18 10.14 -3.37
CA ARG A 57 1.75 9.86 -2.04
C ARG A 57 1.71 8.37 -1.73
N TYR A 58 2.56 7.99 -0.80
CA TYR A 58 2.72 6.62 -0.32
C TYR A 58 2.41 6.58 1.16
N ARG A 59 1.29 5.93 1.53
CA ARG A 59 0.93 5.69 2.92
C ARG A 59 1.59 4.42 3.41
N ALA A 60 2.31 4.52 4.52
CA ALA A 60 2.90 3.38 5.22
C ALA A 60 2.05 2.98 6.41
N GLU A 61 1.73 1.69 6.51
CA GLU A 61 0.99 1.12 7.64
C GLU A 61 1.79 -0.05 8.22
N ARG A 62 2.24 0.03 9.48
CA ARG A 62 3.03 -1.02 10.12
C ARG A 62 2.15 -2.08 10.75
N LEU A 63 2.52 -3.35 10.57
CA LEU A 63 1.89 -4.45 11.28
C LEU A 63 2.40 -4.51 12.73
N GLN A 64 1.51 -4.33 13.70
CA GLN A 64 1.80 -4.62 15.09
C GLN A 64 1.53 -6.11 15.35
N ALA A 65 2.59 -6.93 15.35
CA ALA A 65 2.50 -8.38 15.46
C ALA A 65 1.71 -8.88 16.68
N ALA A 66 1.84 -8.20 17.83
CA ALA A 66 1.16 -8.58 19.07
C ALA A 66 -0.38 -8.50 18.98
N THR A 67 -0.92 -7.63 18.14
CA THR A 67 -2.37 -7.36 18.05
C THR A 67 -2.94 -7.65 16.66
N ALA A 68 -2.10 -8.02 15.69
CA ALA A 68 -2.44 -8.16 14.29
C ALA A 68 -3.14 -6.92 13.68
N ARG A 69 -2.81 -5.72 14.18
CA ARG A 69 -3.36 -4.45 13.70
C ARG A 69 -2.37 -3.71 12.83
N PHE A 70 -2.89 -2.89 11.92
CA PHE A 70 -2.10 -1.97 11.12
C PHE A 70 -2.16 -0.56 11.70
N LEU A 71 -0.99 0.02 11.98
CA LEU A 71 -0.84 1.39 12.47
C LEU A 71 -0.33 2.27 11.34
N VAL A 72 -1.05 3.36 11.04
CA VAL A 72 -0.57 4.35 10.08
C VAL A 72 0.70 4.99 10.64
N VAL A 73 1.82 4.83 9.94
CA VAL A 73 3.10 5.45 10.30
C VAL A 73 3.18 6.85 9.70
N GLY A 74 2.66 7.02 8.48
CA GLY A 74 2.62 8.33 7.81
C GLY A 74 2.39 8.23 6.32
N GLU A 75 2.44 9.38 5.66
CA GLU A 75 2.37 9.53 4.21
C GLU A 75 3.59 10.26 3.68
N PHE A 76 4.17 9.72 2.62
CA PHE A 76 5.46 10.15 2.08
C PHE A 76 5.32 10.48 0.60
N TRP A 77 6.22 11.31 0.08
CA TRP A 77 6.31 11.54 -1.36
C TRP A 77 7.12 10.46 -2.08
N SER A 78 7.92 9.69 -1.33
CA SER A 78 8.76 8.61 -1.82
C SER A 78 8.29 7.26 -1.30
N ALA A 79 8.20 6.27 -2.20
CA ALA A 79 7.94 4.88 -1.83
C ALA A 79 9.07 4.31 -0.96
N ASP A 80 10.32 4.69 -1.24
CA ASP A 80 11.49 4.26 -0.47
C ASP A 80 11.43 4.77 0.97
N GLU A 81 11.05 6.04 1.18
CA GLU A 81 10.91 6.60 2.53
C GLU A 81 9.76 5.93 3.29
N ALA A 82 8.63 5.73 2.62
CA ALA A 82 7.49 5.03 3.20
C ALA A 82 7.87 3.61 3.65
N VAL A 83 8.56 2.85 2.81
CA VAL A 83 9.02 1.49 3.14
C VAL A 83 10.09 1.51 4.24
N ALA A 84 11.06 2.43 4.17
CA ALA A 84 12.10 2.56 5.20
C ALA A 84 11.50 2.84 6.58
N SER A 85 10.40 3.62 6.64
CA SER A 85 9.70 3.92 7.88
C SER A 85 9.07 2.70 8.58
N LEU A 86 8.94 1.56 7.89
CA LEU A 86 8.40 0.32 8.45
C LEU A 86 9.45 -0.56 9.16
N ARG A 87 10.74 -0.22 9.06
CA ARG A 87 11.85 -1.01 9.61
C ARG A 87 12.07 -0.83 11.12
N VAL A 88 11.57 0.27 11.68
CA VAL A 88 11.88 0.71 13.06
C VAL A 88 11.03 0.02 14.12
#